data_AF-W1NUT6-F1
#
_entry.id   AF-W1NUT6-F1
#
_cell.length_a   1.000
_cell.length_b   1.000
_cell.length_c   1.000
_cell.angle_alpha   90.00
_cell.angle_beta   90.00
_cell.angle_gamma   90.00
#
_symmetry.space_group_name_H-M   'P 1'
#
loop_
_entity.id
_entity.type
_entity.pdbx_description
1 polymer ?
#
loop_
_entity_poly.entity_id
_entity_poly.type
_entity_poly.pdbx_seq_one_letter_code
_entity_poly.pdbx_strand_id
1 'polypeptide(L)'
;MTSLTKWLPVPVSVGVSAFIFALCHLSPGKFVEIFIFGIVLGLVYAQTRNLLAPITMHACWNLGVILLLTFLKMQGYDIQSYVL
;
A
#
# COMPACT_ATOMS: atom_id res chain seq x y z
N MET A 1 -13.39 3.51 1.53
CA MET A 1 -13.67 2.98 2.88
C MET A 1 -14.99 3.49 3.44
N THR A 2 -15.17 4.79 3.74
CA THR A 2 -16.39 5.33 4.39
C THR A 2 -17.70 5.14 3.61
N SER A 3 -17.65 5.07 2.27
CA SER A 3 -18.83 4.75 1.45
C SER A 3 -19.16 3.26 1.46
N LEU A 4 -18.15 2.38 1.43
CA LEU A 4 -18.31 0.93 1.32
C LEU A 4 -18.75 0.31 2.65
N THR A 5 -18.27 0.85 3.77
CA THR A 5 -18.68 0.44 5.12
C THR A 5 -20.14 0.78 5.45
N LYS A 6 -20.86 1.50 4.57
CA LYS A 6 -22.31 1.68 4.68
C LYS A 6 -23.09 0.41 4.29
N TRP A 7 -22.47 -0.44 3.46
CA TRP A 7 -23.13 -1.59 2.83
C TRP A 7 -22.49 -2.92 3.22
N LEU A 8 -21.21 -2.91 3.62
CA LEU A 8 -20.43 -4.12 3.94
C LEU A 8 -19.76 -4.02 5.31
N PRO A 9 -19.51 -5.16 5.99
CA PRO A 9 -18.67 -5.20 7.19
C PRO A 9 -17.29 -4.58 6.94
N VAL A 10 -16.67 -4.06 8.01
CA VAL A 10 -15.36 -3.39 7.94
C VAL A 10 -14.28 -4.28 7.30
N PRO A 11 -14.10 -5.56 7.68
CA PRO A 11 -13.06 -6.40 7.07
C PRO A 11 -13.25 -6.60 5.56
N VAL A 12 -14.51 -6.77 5.12
CA VAL A 12 -14.84 -6.93 3.70
C VAL A 12 -14.58 -5.62 2.94
N SER A 13 -14.97 -4.49 3.53
CA SER A 13 -14.71 -3.17 2.94
C SER A 13 -13.22 -2.88 2.79
N VAL A 14 -12.41 -3.28 3.77
CA VAL A 14 -10.93 -3.20 3.71
C VAL A 14 -10.40 -4.07 2.58
N GLY A 15 -10.80 -5.35 2.53
CA GLY A 15 -10.33 -6.29 1.52
C GLY A 15 -10.63 -5.83 0.09
N VAL A 16 -11.87 -5.40 -0.17
CA VAL A 16 -12.28 -4.90 -1.49
C VAL A 16 -11.54 -3.60 -1.84
N SER A 17 -11.40 -2.67 -0.89
CA SER A 17 -10.67 -1.42 -1.14
C SER A 17 -9.19 -1.68 -1.44
N ALA A 18 -8.56 -2.59 -0.69
CA ALA A 18 -7.16 -2.97 -0.88
C ALA A 18 -6.94 -3.68 -2.22
N PHE A 19 -7.88 -4.52 -2.64
CA PHE A 19 -7.81 -5.23 -3.91
C PHE A 19 -7.85 -4.25 -5.09
N ILE A 20 -8.82 -3.33 -5.08
CA ILE A 20 -8.93 -2.28 -6.11
C ILE A 20 -7.68 -1.39 -6.10
N PHE A 21 -7.19 -1.01 -4.92
CA PHE A 21 -5.96 -0.25 -4.77
C PHE A 21 -4.76 -0.94 -5.42
N ALA A 22 -4.57 -2.24 -5.18
CA ALA A 22 -3.50 -3.02 -5.79
C ALA A 22 -3.63 -3.13 -7.31
N LEU A 23 -4.84 -3.30 -7.85
CA LEU A 23 -5.07 -3.30 -9.29
C LEU A 23 -4.70 -1.96 -9.94
N CYS A 24 -5.02 -0.84 -9.31
CA CYS A 24 -4.70 0.49 -9.83
C CYS A 24 -3.20 0.81 -9.84
N HIS A 25 -2.36 0.02 -9.18
CA HIS A 25 -0.89 0.22 -9.21
C HIS A 25 -0.24 -0.34 -10.47
N LEU A 26 -0.95 -1.16 -11.27
CA LEU A 26 -0.50 -1.64 -12.58
C LEU A 26 0.90 -2.28 -12.59
N SER A 27 1.36 -2.82 -11.46
CA SER A 27 2.62 -3.58 -11.32
C SER A 27 2.27 -4.99 -10.85
N PRO A 28 2.14 -5.95 -11.78
CA PRO A 28 1.78 -7.33 -11.45
C PRO A 28 2.79 -7.97 -10.48
N GLY A 29 4.08 -7.64 -10.61
CA GLY A 29 5.14 -8.16 -9.75
C GLY A 29 4.99 -7.76 -8.27
N LYS A 30 4.31 -6.64 -8.00
CA LYS A 30 4.11 -6.09 -6.65
C LYS A 30 2.70 -6.24 -6.13
N PHE A 31 1.83 -6.94 -6.85
CA PHE A 31 0.42 -7.03 -6.50
C PHE A 31 0.21 -7.46 -5.04
N VAL A 32 0.90 -8.53 -4.61
CA VAL A 32 0.77 -9.08 -3.24
C VAL A 32 1.25 -8.08 -2.19
N GLU A 33 2.39 -7.43 -2.42
CA GLU A 33 2.94 -6.40 -1.52
C GLU A 33 1.95 -5.23 -1.35
N ILE A 34 1.49 -4.68 -2.47
CA ILE A 34 0.59 -3.51 -2.50
C ILE A 34 -0.78 -3.87 -1.92
N PHE A 35 -1.27 -5.09 -2.16
CA PHE A 35 -2.52 -5.58 -1.59
C PHE A 35 -2.44 -5.69 -0.07
N ILE A 36 -1.39 -6.34 0.46
CA ILE A 36 -1.18 -6.44 1.91
C ILE A 36 -1.02 -5.05 2.52
N PHE A 37 -0.24 -4.17 1.89
CA PHE A 37 -0.08 -2.80 2.36
C PHE A 37 -1.41 -2.04 2.39
N GLY A 38 -2.24 -2.19 1.35
CA GLY A 38 -3.60 -1.63 1.31
C GLY A 38 -4.50 -2.12 2.44
N ILE A 39 -4.42 -3.41 2.82
CA ILE A 39 -5.13 -3.95 3.98
C ILE A 39 -4.67 -3.25 5.27
N VAL A 40 -3.35 -3.14 5.48
CA VAL A 40 -2.79 -2.50 6.68
C VAL A 40 -3.26 -1.05 6.79
N LEU A 41 -3.16 -0.27 5.72
CA LEU A 41 -3.63 1.12 5.70
C LEU A 41 -5.13 1.22 6.00
N GLY A 42 -5.93 0.30 5.45
CA GLY A 42 -7.37 0.20 5.70
C GLY A 42 -7.71 -0.10 7.15
N LEU A 43 -6.99 -1.05 7.78
CA LEU A 43 -7.17 -1.39 9.19
C LEU A 43 -6.75 -0.24 10.12
N VAL A 44 -5.63 0.41 9.83
CA VAL A 44 -5.16 1.58 10.59
C VAL A 44 -6.19 2.69 10.54
N TYR A 45 -6.76 2.98 9.37
CA TYR A 45 -7.85 3.95 9.28
C TYR A 45 -9.10 3.49 10.07
N ALA A 46 -9.48 2.22 9.98
CA ALA A 46 -10.65 1.70 10.67
C ALA A 46 -10.53 1.80 12.21
N GLN A 47 -9.32 1.60 12.74
CA GLN A 47 -9.02 1.69 14.17
C GLN A 47 -8.83 3.13 14.65
N THR A 48 -8.06 3.94 13.93
CA THR A 48 -7.68 5.30 14.36
C THR A 48 -8.72 6.35 14.01
N ARG A 49 -9.56 6.09 12.99
CA ARG A 49 -10.47 7.06 12.37
C ARG A 49 -9.79 8.37 11.96
N ASN A 50 -8.47 8.32 11.73
CA ASN A 50 -7.64 9.45 11.37
C ASN A 50 -7.03 9.18 9.99
N LEU A 51 -7.20 10.11 9.04
CA LEU A 51 -6.62 10.00 7.70
C LEU A 51 -5.12 10.30 7.70
N LEU A 52 -4.62 11.09 8.63
CA LEU A 52 -3.18 11.40 8.71
C LEU A 52 -2.36 10.14 9.00
N ALA A 53 -2.87 9.22 9.82
CA ALA A 53 -2.16 7.98 10.15
C ALA A 53 -1.81 7.14 8.90
N PRO A 54 -2.77 6.70 8.05
CA PRO A 54 -2.44 5.97 6.83
C PRO A 54 -1.70 6.83 5.80
N ILE A 55 -1.92 8.15 5.73
CA ILE A 55 -1.16 9.03 4.83
C ILE A 55 0.32 9.04 5.20
N THR A 56 0.64 9.24 6.48
CA THR A 56 2.01 9.24 6.98
C THR A 56 2.65 7.87 6.78
N MET A 57 1.93 6.78 7.08
CA MET A 57 2.44 5.42 6.83
C MET A 57 2.75 5.19 5.35
N HIS A 58 1.86 5.61 4.45
CA HIS A 58 2.09 5.51 3.01
C HIS A 58 3.30 6.32 2.56
N ALA A 59 3.44 7.56 3.06
CA ALA A 59 4.60 8.40 2.77
C ALA A 59 5.91 7.79 3.28
N CYS A 60 5.91 7.24 4.50
CA CYS A 60 7.08 6.54 5.07
C CYS A 60 7.46 5.30 4.27
N TRP A 61 6.48 4.52 3.80
CA TRP A 61 6.75 3.36 2.94
C TRP A 61 7.40 3.78 1.63
N ASN A 62 6.83 4.78 0.94
CA ASN A 62 7.38 5.31 -0.31
C ASN A 62 8.81 5.84 -0.12
N LEU A 63 9.06 6.58 0.97
CA LEU A 63 10.39 7.05 1.30
C LEU A 63 11.36 5.89 1.54
N GLY A 64 10.95 4.87 2.30
CA GLY A 64 11.74 3.67 2.56
C GLY A 64 12.11 2.93 1.27
N VAL A 65 11.15 2.72 0.36
CA VAL A 65 11.39 2.10 -0.94
C VAL A 65 12.37 2.91 -1.78
N ILE A 66 12.22 4.24 -1.85
CA ILE A 66 13.14 5.11 -2.60
C ILE A 66 14.55 5.03 -2.01
N LEU A 67 14.69 5.13 -0.69
CA LEU A 67 15.99 5.06 -0.03
C LEU A 67 16.67 3.71 -0.26
N LEU A 68 15.92 2.61 -0.12
CA LEU A 68 16.44 1.26 -0.34
C LEU A 68 16.87 1.04 -1.79
N LEU A 69 16.02 1.38 -2.76
CA LEU A 69 16.35 1.22 -4.18
C LEU A 69 17.52 2.13 -4.58
N THR A 70 17.60 3.34 -4.03
CA THR A 70 18.74 4.24 -4.26
C THR A 70 20.03 3.64 -3.69
N PHE A 71 19.97 3.09 -2.49
CA PHE A 71 21.11 2.41 -1.86
C PHE A 71 21.60 1.21 -2.70
N LEU A 72 20.69 0.33 -3.13
CA LEU A 72 21.02 -0.82 -3.97
C LEU A 72 21.59 -0.38 -5.34
N LYS A 73 21.01 0.66 -5.94
CA LYS A 73 21.50 1.23 -7.19
C LYS A 73 22.93 1.77 -7.05
N MET A 74 23.26 2.43 -5.93
CA MET A 74 24.62 2.92 -5.67
C MET A 74 25.64 1.79 -5.52
N GLN A 75 25.21 0.58 -5.12
CA GLN A 75 26.06 -0.61 -5.05
C GLN A 75 26.21 -1.33 -6.40
N GLY A 76 25.57 -0.85 -7.47
CA GLY A 76 25.65 -1.44 -8.81
C GLY A 76 24.64 -2.56 -9.08
N TYR A 77 23.64 -2.77 -8.22
CA TYR A 77 22.56 -3.72 -8.49
C TYR A 77 21.63 -3.18 -9.58
N ASP A 78 21.17 -4.07 -10.46
CA ASP A 78 20.10 -3.75 -11.41
C ASP A 78 18.74 -3.72 -10.70
N ILE A 79 18.28 -2.50 -10.43
CA ILE A 79 17.02 -2.29 -9.71
C ILE A 79 15.77 -2.43 -10.58
N GLN A 80 15.90 -2.53 -11.91
CA GLN A 80 14.73 -2.65 -12.81
C GLN A 80 13.92 -3.91 -12.51
N SER A 81 14.61 -4.99 -12.12
CA SER A 81 14.02 -6.25 -11.67
C SER A 81 13.10 -6.11 -10.45
N TYR A 82 13.30 -5.08 -9.61
CA TYR A 82 12.48 -4.83 -8.41
C TYR A 82 11.41 -3.76 -8.63
N VAL A 83 11.36 -3.12 -9.80
CA VAL A 83 10.40 -2.04 -10.09
C VAL A 83 9.21 -2.54 -10.92
N LEU A 84 9.43 -3.56 -11.75
CA LEU A 84 8.44 -4.15 -12.67
C LEU A 84 7.50 -5.16 -11.99
#